data_AF-A0A6N7YVC8-F1
#
_entry.id   AF-A0A6N7YVC8-F1
#
_cell.length_a   1.000
_cell.length_b   1.000
_cell.length_c   1.000
_cell.angle_alpha   90.00
_cell.angle_beta   90.00
_cell.angle_gamma   90.00
#
_symmetry.space_group_name_H-M   'P 1'
#
loop_
_entity.id
_entity.type
_entity.pdbx_description
1 polymer ?
#
loop_
_entity_poly.entity_id
_entity_poly.type
_entity_poly.pdbx_seq_one_letter_code
_entity_poly.pdbx_strand_id
1 'polypeptide(L)'
;MRQRPLPLRFTIDGRAVRASTVVADQGPPWVATLTTSLPALGLEVSSTYVGRQGTPTHIVHVLMAPGDIRTHTDEREAGTLPLTHAREHLLYDHLAALQAHVADHAGTLAADVDDRAAAAVALTV
;
A
#
# COMPACT_ATOMS: atom_id res chain seq x y z
N MET A 1 -6.46 -16.95 1.83
CA MET A 1 -5.90 -15.68 1.36
C MET A 1 -4.39 -15.76 1.43
N ARG A 2 -3.68 -15.67 0.29
CA ARG A 2 -2.22 -15.77 0.25
C ARG A 2 -1.62 -14.37 0.30
N GLN A 3 -0.88 -14.07 1.36
CA GLN A 3 -0.09 -12.84 1.47
C GLN A 3 1.28 -13.06 0.82
N ARG A 4 1.76 -12.06 0.09
CA ARG A 4 3.09 -12.05 -0.53
C ARG A 4 3.87 -10.85 0.02
N PRO A 5 5.05 -11.06 0.62
CA PRO A 5 5.88 -9.96 1.09
C PRO A 5 6.46 -9.18 -0.09
N LEU A 6 6.51 -7.85 0.05
CA LEU A 6 7.18 -6.95 -0.89
C LEU A 6 8.56 -6.56 -0.30
N PRO A 7 9.65 -6.68 -1.09
CA PRO A 7 11.00 -6.39 -0.62
C PRO A 7 11.31 -4.87 -0.58
N LEU A 8 10.58 -4.13 0.25
CA LEU A 8 10.75 -2.68 0.38
C LEU A 8 11.71 -2.31 1.52
N ARG A 9 12.47 -1.23 1.32
CA ARG A 9 13.28 -0.62 2.37
C ARG A 9 12.74 0.76 2.70
N PHE A 10 12.71 1.08 3.99
CA PHE A 10 12.16 2.33 4.46
C PHE A 10 13.18 3.09 5.29
N THR A 11 13.14 4.42 5.16
CA THR A 11 13.86 5.33 6.03
C THR A 11 12.90 6.39 6.56
N ILE A 12 13.12 6.83 7.81
CA ILE A 12 12.45 8.00 8.40
C ILE A 12 13.53 9.00 8.77
N ASP A 13 13.42 10.21 8.22
CA ASP A 13 14.42 11.27 8.33
C ASP A 13 15.84 10.76 8.00
N GLY A 14 15.93 9.94 6.95
CA GLY A 14 17.19 9.34 6.46
C GLY A 14 17.71 8.15 7.28
N ARG A 15 17.05 7.75 8.37
CA ARG A 15 17.43 6.58 9.18
C ARG A 15 16.64 5.35 8.78
N ALA A 16 17.32 4.23 8.56
CA ALA A 16 16.66 2.96 8.25
C ALA A 16 15.73 2.53 9.39
N VAL A 17 14.52 2.08 9.01
CA VAL A 17 13.52 1.57 9.95
C VAL A 17 13.07 0.18 9.56
N ARG A 18 12.72 -0.62 10.57
CA ARG A 18 12.12 -1.93 10.34
C ARG A 18 10.66 -1.72 9.91
N ALA A 19 10.31 -2.23 8.75
CA ALA A 19 8.95 -2.29 8.26
C ALA A 19 8.69 -3.65 7.59
N SER A 20 7.42 -3.97 7.37
CA SER A 20 7.00 -5.08 6.53
C SER A 20 5.86 -4.63 5.65
N THR A 21 5.98 -4.84 4.35
CA THR A 21 4.88 -4.63 3.41
C THR A 21 4.47 -5.95 2.78
N VAL A 22 3.17 -6.20 2.71
CA VAL A 22 2.58 -7.37 2.06
C VAL A 22 1.50 -6.96 1.08
N VAL A 23 1.35 -7.73 0.00
CA VAL A 23 0.20 -7.67 -0.90
C VAL A 23 -0.63 -8.95 -0.77
N ALA A 24 -1.94 -8.82 -0.78
CA ALA A 24 -2.88 -9.93 -0.76
C ALA A 24 -3.98 -9.75 -1.81
N ASP A 25 -4.18 -10.76 -2.64
CA ASP A 25 -5.24 -10.80 -3.64
C ASP A 25 -6.47 -11.51 -3.07
N GLN A 26 -7.68 -10.95 -3.27
CA GLN A 26 -8.94 -11.60 -2.88
C GLN A 26 -9.79 -11.97 -4.10
N GLY A 27 -9.99 -13.27 -4.30
CA GLY A 27 -10.80 -13.78 -5.40
C GLY A 27 -10.15 -13.56 -6.78
N PRO A 28 -10.94 -13.41 -7.85
CA PRO A 28 -10.45 -12.95 -9.15
C PRO A 28 -9.76 -11.57 -9.02
N PRO A 29 -9.02 -11.08 -10.02
CA PRO A 29 -8.12 -9.92 -9.91
C PRO A 29 -8.87 -8.57 -9.83
N TRP A 30 -9.81 -8.46 -8.90
CA TRP A 30 -10.69 -7.31 -8.70
C TRP A 30 -10.58 -6.73 -7.30
N VAL A 31 -9.87 -7.40 -6.40
CA VAL A 31 -9.63 -6.91 -5.04
C VAL A 31 -8.19 -7.20 -4.65
N ALA A 32 -7.48 -6.15 -4.24
CA ALA A 32 -6.11 -6.24 -3.75
C ALA A 32 -5.97 -5.42 -2.47
N THR A 33 -5.24 -5.94 -1.50
CA THR A 33 -4.90 -5.20 -0.28
C THR A 33 -3.39 -5.14 -0.14
N LEU A 34 -2.85 -3.93 0.05
CA LEU A 34 -1.48 -3.71 0.50
C LEU A 34 -1.49 -3.30 1.97
N THR A 35 -0.65 -3.93 2.78
CA THR A 35 -0.49 -3.57 4.20
C THR A 35 0.97 -3.31 4.50
N THR A 36 1.28 -2.15 5.08
CA THR A 36 2.61 -1.83 5.61
C THR A 36 2.53 -1.57 7.11
N SER A 37 3.33 -2.31 7.89
CA SER A 37 3.45 -2.13 9.34
C SER A 37 4.85 -1.61 9.70
N LEU A 38 4.90 -0.60 10.58
CA LEU A 38 6.09 0.02 11.16
C LEU A 38 6.08 -0.22 12.69
N PRO A 39 6.47 -1.43 13.15
CA PRO A 39 6.21 -1.88 14.52
C PRO A 39 6.90 -1.03 15.59
N ALA A 40 8.08 -0.46 15.31
CA ALA A 40 8.79 0.41 16.25
C ALA A 40 8.03 1.70 16.57
N LEU A 41 7.09 2.11 15.71
CA LEU A 41 6.27 3.31 15.87
C LEU A 41 4.81 2.98 16.22
N GLY A 42 4.44 1.69 16.22
CA GLY A 42 3.04 1.28 16.35
C GLY A 42 2.14 1.77 15.21
N LEU A 43 2.71 2.05 14.03
CA LEU A 43 1.97 2.53 12.86
C LEU A 43 1.70 1.39 11.89
N GLU A 44 0.53 1.41 11.28
CA GLU A 44 0.17 0.52 10.17
C GLU A 44 -0.74 1.23 9.19
N VAL A 45 -0.57 0.93 7.90
CA VAL A 45 -1.50 1.32 6.84
C VAL A 45 -1.93 0.08 6.09
N SER A 46 -3.24 -0.08 5.92
CA SER A 46 -3.84 -1.10 5.03
C SER A 46 -4.64 -0.38 3.95
N SER A 47 -4.36 -0.66 2.69
CA SER A 47 -5.01 -0.05 1.53
C SER A 47 -5.65 -1.12 0.69
N THR A 48 -6.97 -1.09 0.60
CA THR A 48 -7.76 -2.04 -0.19
C THR A 48 -8.29 -1.35 -1.44
N TYR A 49 -8.02 -1.97 -2.58
CA TYR A 49 -8.44 -1.53 -3.90
C TYR A 49 -9.48 -2.50 -4.43
N VAL A 50 -10.57 -1.96 -4.97
CA VAL A 50 -11.65 -2.74 -5.58
C VAL A 50 -11.96 -2.15 -6.95
N GLY A 51 -11.83 -2.95 -8.01
CA GLY A 51 -12.07 -2.47 -9.37
C GLY A 51 -12.07 -3.57 -10.40
N ARG A 52 -12.73 -3.33 -11.53
CA ARG A 52 -12.72 -4.19 -12.72
C ARG A 52 -12.21 -3.42 -13.92
N GLN A 53 -11.83 -4.14 -14.97
CA GLN A 53 -11.48 -3.52 -16.24
C GLN A 53 -12.66 -2.66 -16.74
N GLY A 54 -12.37 -1.40 -17.05
CA GLY A 54 -13.36 -0.44 -17.54
C GLY A 54 -14.24 0.20 -16.47
N THR A 55 -14.02 -0.06 -15.18
CA THR A 55 -14.71 0.62 -14.08
C THR A 55 -13.73 1.49 -13.29
N PRO A 56 -14.23 2.47 -12.51
CA PRO A 56 -13.44 3.11 -11.47
C PRO A 56 -12.83 2.08 -10.51
N THR A 57 -11.75 2.49 -9.85
CA THR A 57 -11.15 1.77 -8.73
C THR A 57 -11.53 2.48 -7.44
N HIS A 58 -12.26 1.79 -6.57
CA HIS A 58 -12.57 2.27 -5.23
C HIS A 58 -11.44 1.91 -4.27
N ILE A 59 -11.10 2.83 -3.39
CA ILE A 59 -9.98 2.71 -2.47
C ILE A 59 -10.48 2.89 -1.04
N VAL A 60 -9.98 2.07 -0.12
CA VAL A 60 -10.12 2.27 1.32
C VAL A 60 -8.74 2.19 1.95
N HIS A 61 -8.27 3.27 2.56
CA HIS A 61 -7.10 3.27 3.43
C HIS A 61 -7.55 3.23 4.89
N VAL A 62 -7.04 2.27 5.64
CA VAL A 62 -7.15 2.21 7.11
C VAL A 62 -5.77 2.54 7.66
N LEU A 63 -5.71 3.59 8.46
CA LEU A 63 -4.51 4.13 9.08
C LEU A 63 -4.61 3.85 10.58
N MET A 64 -3.63 3.16 11.14
CA MET A 64 -3.57 2.85 12.57
C MET A 64 -2.33 3.48 13.19
N ALA A 65 -2.54 4.08 14.36
CA ALA A 65 -1.50 4.60 15.25
C ALA A 65 -1.89 4.31 16.71
N PRO A 66 -0.97 4.47 17.69
CA PRO A 66 -1.31 4.26 19.09
C PRO A 66 -2.46 5.15 19.55
N GLY A 67 -3.63 4.55 19.81
CA GLY A 67 -4.83 5.25 20.27
C GLY A 67 -5.63 5.96 19.17
N ASP A 68 -5.26 5.81 17.90
CA ASP A 68 -5.96 6.41 16.76
C ASP A 68 -6.15 5.42 15.61
N ILE A 69 -7.37 5.40 15.04
CA ILE A 69 -7.72 4.62 13.86
C ILE A 69 -8.52 5.52 12.95
N ARG A 70 -7.98 5.79 11.75
CA ARG A 70 -8.63 6.62 10.73
C ARG A 70 -8.90 5.78 9.49
N THR A 71 -10.02 6.07 8.83
CA THR A 71 -10.36 5.47 7.54
C THR A 71 -10.58 6.57 6.51
N HIS A 72 -9.96 6.42 5.35
CA HIS A 72 -10.18 7.28 4.19
C HIS A 72 -10.68 6.45 3.02
N THR A 73 -11.66 6.97 2.30
CA THR A 73 -12.20 6.34 1.10
C THR A 73 -12.05 7.30 -0.08
N ASP A 74 -11.59 6.78 -1.20
CA ASP A 74 -11.42 7.55 -2.44
C ASP A 74 -11.85 6.73 -3.65
N GLU A 75 -11.98 7.38 -4.79
CA GLU A 75 -12.29 6.77 -6.07
C GLU A 75 -11.34 7.32 -7.13
N ARG A 76 -10.83 6.42 -7.99
CA ARG A 76 -10.02 6.79 -9.15
C ARG A 76 -10.71 6.39 -10.42
N GLU A 77 -10.60 7.24 -11.43
CA GLU A 77 -11.10 6.95 -12.77
C GLU A 77 -10.53 5.63 -13.30
N ALA A 78 -11.29 5.03 -14.24
CA ALA A 78 -10.91 3.77 -14.84
C ALA A 78 -9.53 3.87 -15.51
N GLY A 79 -8.63 2.94 -15.16
CA GLY A 79 -7.28 2.89 -15.73
C GLY A 79 -6.23 3.72 -14.99
N THR A 80 -6.59 4.57 -14.02
CA THR A 80 -5.62 5.26 -13.16
C THR A 80 -4.91 4.29 -12.21
N LEU A 81 -5.69 3.47 -11.50
CA LEU A 81 -5.21 2.43 -10.60
C LEU A 81 -5.74 1.05 -11.06
N PRO A 82 -5.19 0.50 -12.15
CA PRO A 82 -5.64 -0.78 -12.67
C PRO A 82 -5.25 -1.95 -11.74
N LEU A 83 -6.19 -2.86 -11.49
CA LEU A 83 -5.94 -4.07 -10.68
C LEU A 83 -5.43 -5.26 -11.50
N THR A 84 -5.52 -5.19 -12.83
CA THR A 84 -5.17 -6.30 -13.73
C THR A 84 -3.81 -6.14 -14.41
N HIS A 85 -3.34 -4.90 -14.56
CA HIS A 85 -2.07 -4.51 -15.18
C HIS A 85 -1.50 -3.32 -14.40
N ALA A 86 -0.24 -2.94 -14.62
CA ALA A 86 0.39 -1.77 -14.00
C ALA A 86 0.14 -1.63 -12.48
N ARG A 87 0.18 -2.76 -11.75
CA ARG A 87 -0.20 -2.82 -10.33
C ARG A 87 0.79 -2.11 -9.41
N GLU A 88 1.97 -1.77 -9.91
CA GLU A 88 2.92 -0.86 -9.27
C GLU A 88 2.26 0.49 -8.93
N HIS A 89 1.23 0.93 -9.67
CA HIS A 89 0.47 2.14 -9.31
C HIS A 89 -0.26 2.00 -7.97
N LEU A 90 -0.78 0.79 -7.64
CA LEU A 90 -1.41 0.53 -6.35
C LEU A 90 -0.40 0.63 -5.20
N LEU A 91 0.86 0.25 -5.47
CA LEU A 91 1.94 0.38 -4.51
C LEU A 91 2.30 1.85 -4.29
N TYR A 92 2.42 2.65 -5.35
CA TYR A 92 2.72 4.08 -5.19
C TYR A 92 1.61 4.84 -4.46
N ASP A 93 0.35 4.56 -4.75
CA ASP A 93 -0.79 5.14 -4.03
C ASP A 93 -0.78 4.72 -2.53
N HIS A 94 -0.50 3.45 -2.25
CA HIS A 94 -0.34 2.95 -0.88
C HIS A 94 0.83 3.65 -0.13
N LEU A 95 1.97 3.82 -0.80
CA LEU A 95 3.14 4.47 -0.22
C LEU A 95 2.89 5.96 0.03
N ALA A 96 2.14 6.64 -0.83
CA ALA A 96 1.73 8.03 -0.61
C ALA A 96 0.85 8.16 0.65
N ALA A 97 -0.12 7.26 0.83
CA ALA A 97 -0.94 7.21 2.06
C ALA A 97 -0.09 6.93 3.30
N LEU A 98 0.88 6.01 3.21
CA LEU A 98 1.81 5.71 4.30
C LEU A 98 2.72 6.91 4.63
N GLN A 99 3.23 7.62 3.63
CA GLN A 99 4.06 8.81 3.82
C GLN A 99 3.30 9.91 4.57
N ALA A 100 2.05 10.18 4.16
CA ALA A 100 1.20 11.13 4.85
C ALA A 100 0.94 10.71 6.31
N HIS A 101 0.64 9.44 6.55
CA HIS A 101 0.40 8.91 7.90
C HIS A 101 1.64 8.98 8.80
N VAL A 102 2.83 8.70 8.26
CA VAL A 102 4.08 8.81 9.02
C VAL A 102 4.45 10.28 9.27
N ALA A 103 4.18 11.18 8.34
CA ALA A 103 4.41 12.61 8.51
C ALA A 103 3.59 13.20 9.67
N ASP A 104 2.37 12.72 9.90
CA ASP A 104 1.53 13.13 11.02
C ASP A 104 2.07 12.70 12.40
N HIS A 105 3.00 11.72 12.46
CA HIS A 105 3.33 11.03 13.71
C HIS A 105 4.81 10.92 14.06
N ALA A 106 5.71 10.82 13.08
CA ALA A 106 7.09 10.46 13.34
C ALA A 106 8.13 11.19 12.50
N GLY A 107 7.81 11.67 11.30
CA GLY A 107 8.75 12.39 10.44
C GLY A 107 8.55 12.09 8.95
N THR A 108 9.58 12.33 8.14
CA THR A 108 9.49 12.15 6.69
C THR A 108 9.88 10.73 6.31
N LEU A 109 8.93 9.97 5.75
CA LEU A 109 9.19 8.63 5.24
C LEU A 109 9.66 8.63 3.79
N ALA A 110 10.73 7.89 3.51
CA ALA A 110 11.11 7.50 2.15
C ALA A 110 11.08 5.98 2.02
N ALA A 111 10.55 5.50 0.89
CA ALA A 111 10.52 4.10 0.50
C ALA A 111 11.38 3.90 -0.75
N ASP A 112 12.27 2.92 -0.71
CA ASP A 112 13.06 2.48 -1.86
C ASP A 112 12.28 1.38 -2.60
N VAL A 113 11.83 1.70 -3.81
CA VAL A 113 11.05 0.80 -4.67
C VAL A 113 11.91 0.44 -5.87
N ASP A 114 12.51 -0.74 -5.83
CA ASP A 114 13.22 -1.30 -6.97
C ASP A 114 12.26 -2.08 -7.91
N ASP A 115 12.77 -2.47 -9.08
CA ASP A 115 12.00 -3.23 -10.07
C ASP A 115 11.46 -4.55 -9.50
N ARG A 116 12.14 -5.14 -8.51
CA ARG A 116 11.69 -6.39 -7.87
C ARG A 116 10.48 -6.14 -6.98
N ALA A 117 10.49 -5.05 -6.22
CA ALA A 117 9.36 -4.63 -5.40
C ALA A 117 8.15 -4.28 -6.26
N ALA A 118 8.36 -3.53 -7.35
CA ALA A 118 7.29 -3.22 -8.32
C ALA A 118 6.71 -4.50 -8.95
N ALA A 119 7.57 -5.39 -9.46
CA ALA A 119 7.15 -6.65 -10.06
C ALA A 119 6.45 -7.59 -9.06
N ALA A 120 6.82 -7.55 -7.78
CA ALA A 120 6.22 -8.39 -6.74
C ALA A 120 4.74 -8.06 -6.47
N VAL A 121 4.24 -6.90 -6.89
CA VAL A 121 2.82 -6.51 -6.79
C VAL A 121 1.99 -7.11 -7.93
N ALA A 122 2.62 -7.51 -9.03
CA ALA A 122 1.93 -8.08 -10.18
C ALA A 122 1.12 -9.33 -9.81
N LEU A 123 0.11 -9.64 -10.62
CA LEU A 123 -0.64 -10.90 -10.50
C LEU A 123 0.31 -12.06 -10.75
N THR A 124 0.18 -13.10 -9.93
CA THR A 124 0.83 -14.39 -10.21
C THR A 124 -0.11 -15.15 -11.14
N VAL A 125 0.30 -15.39 -12.38
CA VAL A 125 -0.41 -16.26 -13.33
C VAL A 125 -0.15 -17.72 -12.97
#